data_AF-I3SE95-F1
#
_entry.id   AF-I3SE95-F1
#
_cell.length_a   1.000
_cell.length_b   1.000
_cell.length_c   1.000
_cell.angle_alpha   90.00
_cell.angle_beta   90.00
_cell.angle_gamma   90.00
#
_symmetry.space_group_name_H-M   'P 1'
#
loop_
_entity.id
_entity.type
_entity.pdbx_description
1 polymer ?
#
loop_
_entity_poly.entity_id
_entity_poly.type
_entity_poly.pdbx_seq_one_letter_code
_entity_poly.pdbx_strand_id
1 'polypeptide(L)'
;MQGLWGALISNVGFVLRNIYSKRSLQNFKEVDGLNLYGFITILSLFYLFPVAIFVEGSQWIPGYHKAIETIGKPSTFYIWVLVSGVFYHLYNQSSYQALDEISPLTFSVGNTMKRVVVIVATILVFRNPVRPPNGLGSAIAILGTFLYSQATSAKTAKKIEGEKSS
;
A
#
# COMPACT_ATOMS: atom_id res chain seq x y z
N MET A 1 -2.46 -8.12 19.35
CA MET A 1 -3.36 -6.94 19.38
C MET A 1 -2.72 -5.68 18.79
N GLN A 2 -1.49 -5.30 19.17
CA GLN A 2 -0.81 -4.11 18.63
C GLN A 2 -0.70 -4.10 17.09
N GLY A 3 -0.33 -5.23 16.46
CA GLY A 3 -0.25 -5.32 14.99
C GLY A 3 -1.58 -5.15 14.26
N LEU A 4 -2.72 -5.56 14.86
CA LEU A 4 -4.03 -5.38 14.27
C LEU A 4 -4.43 -3.90 14.27
N TRP A 5 -4.25 -3.21 15.40
CA TRP A 5 -4.52 -1.78 15.51
C TRP A 5 -3.64 -0.97 14.55
N GLY A 6 -2.34 -1.30 14.45
CA GLY A 6 -1.44 -0.67 13.48
C GLY A 6 -1.91 -0.86 12.03
N ALA A 7 -2.37 -2.06 11.67
CA ALA A 7 -2.91 -2.33 10.34
C ALA A 7 -4.21 -1.55 10.05
N LEU A 8 -5.12 -1.43 11.01
CA LEU A 8 -6.37 -0.67 10.87
C LEU A 8 -6.11 0.83 10.73
N ILE A 9 -5.23 1.40 11.57
CA ILE A 9 -4.84 2.82 11.50
C ILE A 9 -4.16 3.12 10.17
N SER A 10 -3.27 2.24 9.72
CA SER A 10 -2.58 2.36 8.43
C SER A 10 -3.58 2.37 7.26
N ASN A 11 -4.59 1.49 7.27
CA ASN A 11 -5.63 1.49 6.25
C ASN A 11 -6.39 2.82 6.16
N VAL A 12 -6.73 3.42 7.31
CA VAL A 12 -7.38 4.75 7.34
C VAL A 12 -6.44 5.81 6.75
N GLY A 13 -5.18 5.84 7.17
CA GLY A 13 -4.18 6.79 6.66
C GLY A 13 -3.96 6.67 5.14
N PHE A 14 -3.85 5.45 4.62
CA PHE A 14 -3.70 5.20 3.18
C PHE A 14 -4.92 5.67 2.37
N VAL A 15 -6.13 5.43 2.87
CA VAL A 15 -7.36 5.89 2.20
C VAL A 15 -7.41 7.42 2.18
N LEU A 16 -7.13 8.08 3.30
CA LEU A 16 -7.08 9.55 3.35
C LEU A 16 -6.05 10.11 2.38
N ARG A 17 -4.82 9.56 2.38
CA ARG A 17 -3.77 9.95 1.42
C ARG A 17 -4.28 9.86 -0.02
N ASN A 18 -4.89 8.73 -0.40
CA ASN A 18 -5.36 8.54 -1.78
C ASN A 18 -6.46 9.53 -2.17
N ILE A 19 -7.41 9.82 -1.27
CA ILE A 19 -8.50 10.79 -1.51
C ILE A 19 -7.92 12.20 -1.67
N TYR A 20 -7.07 12.64 -0.75
CA TYR A 20 -6.45 13.96 -0.82
C TYR A 20 -5.53 14.11 -2.03
N SER A 21 -4.73 13.09 -2.35
CA SER A 21 -3.89 13.08 -3.54
C SER A 21 -4.73 13.22 -4.82
N LYS A 22 -5.83 12.46 -4.95
CA LYS A 22 -6.69 12.56 -6.13
C LYS A 22 -7.39 13.91 -6.24
N ARG A 23 -7.85 14.48 -5.10
CA ARG A 23 -8.42 15.83 -5.06
C ARG A 23 -7.39 16.89 -5.46
N SER A 24 -6.15 16.74 -5.03
CA SER A 24 -5.05 17.63 -5.42
C SER A 24 -4.80 17.60 -6.93
N LEU A 25 -4.74 16.41 -7.54
CA LEU A 25 -4.56 16.25 -8.99
C LEU A 25 -5.72 16.87 -9.79
N GLN A 26 -6.95 16.83 -9.27
CA GLN A 26 -8.10 17.45 -9.94
C GLN A 26 -8.12 18.98 -9.84
N ASN A 27 -7.63 19.54 -8.73
CA ASN A 27 -7.62 20.98 -8.48
C ASN A 27 -6.44 21.69 -9.17
N PHE A 28 -5.30 21.01 -9.31
CA PHE A 28 -4.08 21.55 -9.90
C PHE A 28 -3.75 20.80 -11.19
N LYS A 29 -4.29 21.27 -12.32
CA LYS A 29 -4.06 20.67 -13.65
C LYS A 29 -2.60 20.70 -14.13
N GLU A 30 -1.75 21.50 -13.49
CA GLU A 30 -0.32 21.62 -13.81
C GLU A 30 0.55 20.60 -13.06
N VAL A 31 -0.02 19.81 -12.15
CA VAL A 31 0.71 18.83 -11.33
C VAL A 31 0.38 17.41 -11.79
N ASP A 32 1.32 16.79 -12.49
CA ASP A 32 1.25 15.37 -12.85
C ASP A 32 1.38 14.47 -11.61
N GLY A 33 0.83 13.26 -11.69
CA GLY A 33 0.89 12.25 -10.63
C GLY A 33 2.30 11.96 -10.12
N LEU A 34 3.31 12.03 -11.00
CA LEU A 34 4.71 11.79 -10.67
C LEU A 34 5.32 12.94 -9.85
N ASN A 35 5.02 14.19 -10.20
CA ASN A 35 5.48 15.35 -9.45
C ASN A 35 4.82 15.38 -8.06
N LEU A 36 3.51 15.09 -7.98
CA LEU A 36 2.82 14.99 -6.69
C LEU A 36 3.45 13.93 -5.79
N TYR A 37 3.74 12.75 -6.33
CA TYR A 37 4.43 11.70 -5.57
C TYR A 37 5.83 12.14 -5.12
N GLY A 38 6.58 12.85 -5.98
CA GLY A 38 7.88 13.43 -5.67
C GLY A 38 7.83 14.38 -4.46
N PHE A 39 6.89 15.31 -4.44
CA PHE A 39 6.72 16.21 -3.29
C PHE A 39 6.31 15.46 -2.03
N ILE A 40 5.36 14.52 -2.13
CA ILE A 40 4.90 13.73 -0.99
C ILE A 40 6.05 12.92 -0.40
N THR A 41 6.89 12.28 -1.22
CA THR A 41 7.98 11.43 -0.70
C THR A 41 9.08 12.25 -0.03
N ILE A 42 9.43 13.43 -0.58
CA ILE A 42 10.41 14.34 0.01
C ILE A 42 9.90 14.88 1.36
N LEU A 43 8.67 15.37 1.41
CA LEU A 43 8.07 15.87 2.67
C LEU A 43 7.91 14.75 3.69
N SER A 44 7.52 13.55 3.24
CA SER A 44 7.41 12.37 4.12
C SER A 44 8.75 12.02 4.73
N LEU A 45 9.86 12.09 3.97
CA LEU A 45 11.19 11.85 4.51
C LEU A 45 11.51 12.82 5.65
N PHE A 46 11.29 14.13 5.47
CA PHE A 46 11.56 15.12 6.50
C PHE A 46 10.68 14.97 7.75
N TYR A 47 9.45 14.48 7.60
CA TYR A 47 8.55 14.25 8.72
C TYR A 47 8.86 12.93 9.46
N LEU A 48 9.11 11.85 8.72
CA LEU A 48 9.37 10.52 9.29
C LEU A 48 10.77 10.39 9.86
N PHE A 49 11.77 11.05 9.28
CA PHE A 49 13.15 10.93 9.74
C PHE A 49 13.36 11.29 11.23
N PRO A 50 12.89 12.45 11.73
CA PRO A 50 13.03 12.77 13.15
C PRO A 50 12.23 11.80 14.03
N VAL A 51 11.01 11.43 13.62
CA VAL A 51 10.17 10.48 14.36
C VAL A 51 10.85 9.11 14.46
N ALA A 52 11.48 8.64 13.39
CA ALA A 52 12.20 7.37 13.36
C ALA A 52 13.39 7.36 14.33
N ILE A 53 14.14 8.47 14.41
CA ILE A 53 15.23 8.60 15.38
C ILE A 53 14.69 8.58 16.82
N PHE A 54 13.62 9.33 17.11
CA PHE A 54 13.07 9.40 18.47
C PHE A 54 12.42 8.08 18.94
N VAL A 55 11.70 7.39 18.05
CA VAL A 55 10.95 6.18 18.41
C VAL A 55 11.82 4.93 18.35
N GLU A 56 12.66 4.80 17.31
CA GLU A 56 13.36 3.55 17.01
C GLU A 56 14.88 3.67 17.08
N GLY A 57 15.45 4.88 17.26
CA GLY A 57 16.90 5.10 17.18
C GLY A 57 17.71 4.22 18.15
N SER A 58 17.18 3.98 19.36
CA SER A 58 17.82 3.08 20.34
C SER A 58 17.85 1.61 19.90
N GLN A 59 16.95 1.20 19.00
CA GLN A 59 16.80 -0.15 18.48
C GLN A 59 17.66 -0.43 17.24
N TRP A 60 18.24 0.60 16.60
CA TRP A 60 18.95 0.43 15.32
C TRP A 60 20.21 -0.43 15.44
N ILE A 61 21.07 -0.15 16.43
CA ILE A 61 22.31 -0.91 16.69
C ILE A 61 22.02 -2.37 17.05
N PRO A 62 21.14 -2.69 18.02
CA PRO A 62 20.83 -4.09 18.34
C PRO A 62 20.08 -4.78 17.19
N GLY A 63 19.21 -4.07 16.47
CA GLY A 63 18.49 -4.60 15.31
C GLY A 63 19.43 -4.97 14.16
N TYR A 64 20.45 -4.15 13.90
CA TYR A 64 21.46 -4.41 12.87
C TYR A 64 22.24 -5.70 13.16
N HIS A 65 22.72 -5.89 14.38
CA HIS A 65 23.43 -7.11 14.75
C HIS A 65 22.55 -8.36 14.58
N LYS A 66 21.30 -8.30 15.06
CA LYS A 66 20.34 -9.39 14.90
C LYS A 66 20.03 -9.71 13.43
N ALA A 67 19.96 -8.69 12.58
CA ALA A 67 19.73 -8.86 11.14
C ALA A 67 20.92 -9.56 10.46
N ILE A 68 22.15 -9.19 10.81
CA ILE A 68 23.36 -9.83 10.28
C ILE A 68 23.48 -11.27 10.76
N GLU A 69 23.18 -11.55 12.03
CA GLU A 69 23.16 -12.92 12.56
C GLU A 69 22.18 -13.81 11.79
N THR A 70 21.03 -13.26 11.39
CA THR A 70 20.00 -14.01 10.65
C THR A 70 20.39 -14.24 9.17
N ILE A 71 21.03 -13.26 8.53
CA ILE A 71 21.34 -13.28 7.08
C ILE A 71 22.74 -13.83 6.80
N GLY A 72 23.62 -13.85 7.80
CA GLY A 72 25.01 -14.31 7.76
C GLY A 72 25.98 -13.33 7.10
N LYS A 73 25.62 -12.71 5.96
CA LYS A 73 26.49 -11.79 5.21
C LYS A 73 25.95 -10.34 5.21
N PRO A 74 26.74 -9.34 5.67
CA PRO A 74 26.34 -7.93 5.64
C PRO A 74 26.02 -7.42 4.23
N SER A 75 26.78 -7.83 3.22
CA SER A 75 26.56 -7.43 1.82
C SER A 75 25.18 -7.86 1.31
N THR A 76 24.75 -9.08 1.64
CA THR A 76 23.43 -9.61 1.29
C THR A 76 22.33 -8.77 1.96
N PHE A 77 22.49 -8.40 3.23
CA PHE A 77 21.54 -7.53 3.93
C PHE A 77 21.38 -6.17 3.24
N TYR A 78 22.49 -5.49 2.90
CA TYR A 78 22.42 -4.20 2.20
C TYR A 78 21.75 -4.32 0.83
N ILE A 79 22.05 -5.38 0.07
CA ILE A 79 21.41 -5.63 -1.22
C ILE A 79 19.90 -5.82 -1.04
N TRP A 80 19.47 -6.63 -0.08
CA TRP A 80 18.04 -6.84 0.17
C TRP A 80 17.31 -5.56 0.61
N VAL A 81 17.94 -4.74 1.45
CA VAL A 81 17.39 -3.45 1.87
C VAL A 81 17.26 -2.49 0.68
N LEU A 82 18.31 -2.38 -0.14
CA LEU A 82 18.30 -1.53 -1.34
C LEU A 82 17.25 -2.00 -2.35
N VAL A 83 17.23 -3.30 -2.66
CA VAL A 83 16.25 -3.89 -3.57
C VAL A 83 14.84 -3.64 -3.05
N SER A 84 14.58 -3.92 -1.77
CA SER A 84 13.27 -3.65 -1.16
C SER A 84 12.86 -2.18 -1.27
N GLY A 85 13.78 -1.25 -1.00
CA GLY A 85 13.55 0.19 -1.12
C GLY A 85 13.24 0.63 -2.55
N VAL A 86 14.02 0.15 -3.53
CA VAL A 86 13.80 0.45 -4.96
C VAL A 86 12.45 -0.08 -5.42
N PHE A 87 12.11 -1.34 -5.12
CA PHE A 87 10.81 -1.91 -5.48
C PHE A 87 9.65 -1.20 -4.78
N TYR A 88 9.82 -0.76 -3.53
CA TYR A 88 8.82 0.02 -2.82
C TYR A 88 8.59 1.39 -3.47
N HIS A 89 9.67 2.07 -3.87
CA HIS A 89 9.58 3.35 -4.56
C HIS A 89 8.91 3.20 -5.92
N LEU A 90 9.37 2.25 -6.75
CA LEU A 90 8.79 1.95 -8.05
C LEU A 90 7.31 1.60 -7.96
N TYR A 91 6.93 0.77 -6.97
CA TYR A 91 5.54 0.44 -6.73
C TYR A 91 4.68 1.70 -6.48
N ASN A 92 5.12 2.59 -5.58
CA ASN A 92 4.36 3.79 -5.27
C ASN A 92 4.35 4.76 -6.47
N GLN A 93 5.46 4.92 -7.17
CA GLN A 93 5.55 5.75 -8.38
C GLN A 93 4.57 5.27 -9.45
N SER A 94 4.59 3.98 -9.80
CA SER A 94 3.64 3.39 -10.75
C SER A 94 2.19 3.50 -10.26
N SER A 95 1.94 3.43 -8.96
CA SER A 95 0.59 3.62 -8.40
C SER A 95 0.10 5.07 -8.59
N TYR A 96 0.96 6.06 -8.42
CA TYR A 96 0.59 7.47 -8.64
C TYR A 96 0.42 7.81 -10.11
N GLN A 97 1.24 7.22 -10.99
CA GLN A 97 1.05 7.34 -12.43
C GLN A 97 -0.28 6.68 -12.87
N ALA A 98 -0.55 5.46 -12.41
CA ALA A 98 -1.81 4.79 -12.68
C ALA A 98 -3.00 5.59 -12.14
N LEU A 99 -2.88 6.19 -10.94
CA LEU A 99 -3.91 7.06 -10.36
C LEU A 99 -4.24 8.24 -11.28
N ASP A 100 -3.26 8.76 -12.01
CA ASP A 100 -3.42 9.90 -12.92
C ASP A 100 -4.16 9.49 -14.20
N GLU A 101 -3.70 8.40 -14.83
CA GLU A 101 -4.17 7.95 -16.15
C GLU A 101 -5.52 7.20 -16.10
N ILE A 102 -5.87 6.56 -14.99
CA ILE A 102 -7.07 5.72 -14.89
C ILE A 102 -8.19 6.34 -14.05
N SER A 103 -9.41 5.87 -14.30
CA SER A 103 -10.57 6.31 -13.52
C SER A 103 -10.40 5.93 -12.03
N PRO A 104 -10.94 6.74 -11.08
CA PRO A 104 -10.91 6.41 -9.65
C PRO A 104 -11.51 5.02 -9.34
N LEU A 105 -12.47 4.61 -10.15
CA LEU A 105 -13.15 3.32 -10.07
C LEU A 105 -12.17 2.17 -10.33
N THR A 106 -11.47 2.24 -11.46
CA THR A 106 -10.48 1.25 -11.89
C THR A 106 -9.32 1.19 -10.90
N PHE A 107 -8.86 2.35 -10.42
CA PHE A 107 -7.79 2.43 -9.42
C PHE A 107 -8.19 1.75 -8.10
N SER A 108 -9.42 1.95 -7.63
CA SER A 108 -9.92 1.32 -6.42
C SER A 108 -9.99 -0.21 -6.55
N VAL A 109 -10.48 -0.73 -7.68
CA VAL A 109 -10.51 -2.18 -7.95
C VAL A 109 -9.10 -2.76 -8.02
N GLY A 110 -8.20 -2.11 -8.76
CA GLY A 110 -6.80 -2.55 -8.90
C GLY A 110 -6.08 -2.62 -7.55
N ASN A 111 -6.30 -1.62 -6.68
CA ASN A 111 -5.70 -1.62 -5.34
C ASN A 111 -6.26 -2.73 -4.44
N THR A 112 -7.53 -3.10 -4.59
CA THR A 112 -8.11 -4.27 -3.89
C THR A 112 -7.50 -5.57 -4.42
N MET A 113 -7.42 -5.73 -5.75
CA MET A 113 -6.83 -6.92 -6.38
C MET A 113 -5.37 -7.12 -6.00
N LYS A 114 -4.58 -6.04 -5.97
CA LYS A 114 -3.19 -6.08 -5.50
C LYS A 114 -3.10 -6.70 -4.10
N ARG A 115 -3.97 -6.27 -3.17
CA ARG A 115 -3.97 -6.79 -1.79
C ARG A 115 -4.29 -8.28 -1.75
N VAL A 116 -5.24 -8.75 -2.54
CA VAL A 116 -5.56 -10.19 -2.65
C VAL A 116 -4.36 -10.99 -3.15
N VAL A 117 -3.71 -10.53 -4.23
CA VAL A 117 -2.54 -11.19 -4.81
C VAL A 117 -1.40 -11.28 -3.80
N VAL A 118 -1.11 -10.19 -3.06
CA VAL A 118 -0.07 -10.18 -2.03
C VAL A 118 -0.39 -11.18 -0.91
N ILE A 119 -1.63 -11.24 -0.42
CA ILE A 119 -2.02 -12.20 0.63
C ILE A 119 -1.78 -13.64 0.15
N VAL A 120 -2.28 -14.01 -1.03
CA VAL A 120 -2.10 -15.36 -1.58
C VAL A 120 -0.62 -15.69 -1.78
N ALA A 121 0.15 -14.77 -2.35
CA ALA A 121 1.58 -14.95 -2.57
C ALA A 121 2.35 -15.17 -1.25
N THR A 122 2.05 -14.39 -0.20
CA THR A 122 2.72 -14.55 1.10
C THR A 122 2.43 -15.91 1.73
N ILE A 123 1.20 -16.43 1.61
CA ILE A 123 0.86 -17.77 2.10
C ILE A 123 1.66 -18.84 1.35
N LEU A 124 1.76 -18.74 0.02
CA LEU A 124 2.48 -19.70 -0.81
C LEU A 124 4.00 -19.67 -0.57
N VAL A 125 4.58 -18.48 -0.43
CA VAL A 125 6.02 -18.26 -0.28
C VAL A 125 6.49 -18.61 1.13
N PHE A 126 5.83 -18.07 2.17
CA PHE A 126 6.25 -18.30 3.56
C PHE A 126 5.77 -19.64 4.10
N ARG A 127 4.84 -20.32 3.43
CA ARG A 127 4.27 -21.62 3.83
C ARG A 127 3.85 -21.65 5.31
N ASN A 128 3.41 -20.51 5.83
CA ASN A 128 3.00 -20.42 7.23
C ASN A 128 1.82 -21.36 7.46
N PRO A 129 1.80 -22.15 8.55
CA PRO A 129 0.75 -23.12 8.80
C PRO A 129 -0.58 -22.41 9.09
N VAL A 130 -1.42 -22.31 8.06
CA VAL A 130 -2.77 -21.76 8.18
C VAL A 130 -3.71 -22.88 8.62
N ARG A 131 -4.24 -22.77 9.84
CA ARG A 131 -5.30 -23.69 10.31
C ARG A 131 -6.49 -23.64 9.36
N PRO A 132 -7.11 -24.78 8.97
CA PRO A 132 -8.25 -24.81 8.04
C PRO A 132 -9.35 -23.78 8.30
N PRO A 133 -9.85 -23.56 9.54
CA PRO A 133 -10.86 -22.52 9.79
C PRO A 133 -10.35 -21.09 9.57
N ASN A 134 -9.08 -20.81 9.87
CA ASN A 134 -8.47 -19.50 9.61
C ASN A 134 -8.30 -19.26 8.10
N GLY A 135 -7.98 -20.31 7.35
CA GLY A 135 -7.90 -20.28 5.89
C GLY A 135 -9.25 -19.98 5.26
N LEU A 136 -10.31 -20.66 5.73
CA LEU A 136 -11.67 -20.43 5.26
C LEU A 136 -12.14 -19.00 5.57
N GLY A 137 -11.94 -18.52 6.80
CA GLY A 137 -12.27 -17.14 7.18
C GLY A 137 -11.53 -16.10 6.35
N SER A 138 -10.25 -16.32 6.07
CA SER A 138 -9.45 -15.45 5.21
C SER A 138 -9.96 -15.46 3.77
N ALA A 139 -10.30 -16.63 3.23
CA ALA A 139 -10.85 -16.77 1.88
C ALA A 139 -12.19 -16.03 1.74
N ILE A 140 -13.08 -16.16 2.72
CA ILE A 140 -14.37 -15.44 2.75
C ILE A 140 -14.15 -13.93 2.80
N ALA A 141 -13.23 -13.44 3.65
CA ALA A 141 -12.94 -12.01 3.74
C ALA A 141 -12.36 -11.44 2.44
N ILE A 142 -11.45 -12.19 1.79
CA ILE A 142 -10.86 -11.82 0.51
C ILE A 142 -11.94 -11.75 -0.58
N LEU A 143 -12.77 -12.79 -0.69
CA LEU A 143 -13.86 -12.85 -1.67
C LEU A 143 -14.90 -11.75 -1.42
N GLY A 144 -15.28 -11.51 -0.17
CA GLY A 144 -16.20 -10.44 0.20
C GLY A 144 -15.68 -9.05 -0.20
N THR A 145 -14.40 -8.79 0.06
CA THR A 145 -13.76 -7.50 -0.31
C THR A 145 -13.70 -7.34 -1.83
N PHE A 146 -13.39 -8.42 -2.55
CA PHE A 146 -13.39 -8.44 -4.01
C PHE A 146 -14.78 -8.12 -4.60
N LEU A 147 -15.80 -8.85 -4.16
CA LEU A 147 -17.17 -8.66 -4.62
C LEU A 147 -17.69 -7.26 -4.28
N TYR A 148 -17.41 -6.76 -3.07
CA TYR A 148 -17.77 -5.40 -2.67
C TYR A 148 -17.13 -4.34 -3.56
N SER A 149 -15.85 -4.50 -3.90
CA SER A 149 -15.14 -3.59 -4.80
C SER A 149 -15.73 -3.59 -6.21
N GLN A 150 -16.10 -4.76 -6.74
CA GLN A 150 -16.74 -4.90 -8.05
C GLN A 150 -18.16 -4.28 -8.06
N ALA A 151 -18.98 -4.60 -7.05
CA ALA A 151 -20.35 -4.12 -6.95
C ALA A 151 -20.43 -2.60 -6.76
N THR A 152 -19.60 -2.04 -5.88
CA THR A 152 -19.51 -0.59 -5.67
C THR A 152 -19.06 0.12 -6.95
N SER A 153 -18.12 -0.49 -7.67
CA SER A 153 -17.65 0.05 -8.94
C SER A 153 -18.78 0.10 -9.98
N ALA A 154 -19.50 -1.00 -10.16
CA ALA A 154 -20.63 -1.08 -11.09
C ALA A 154 -21.76 -0.09 -10.73
N LYS A 155 -22.05 0.10 -9.43
CA LYS A 155 -23.07 1.04 -8.96
C LYS A 155 -22.71 2.49 -9.27
N THR A 156 -21.46 2.89 -9.01
CA THR A 156 -20.99 4.26 -9.30
C THR A 156 -20.93 4.53 -10.80
N ALA A 157 -20.56 3.56 -11.63
CA ALA A 157 -20.60 3.69 -13.09
C ALA A 157 -22.02 3.98 -13.61
N LYS A 158 -23.01 3.20 -13.17
CA LYS A 158 -24.42 3.41 -13.55
C LYS A 158 -24.97 4.77 -13.10
N LYS A 159 -24.54 5.28 -11.93
CA LYS A 159 -24.96 6.60 -11.45
C LYS A 159 -24.45 7.72 -12.36
N ILE A 160 -23.18 7.64 -12.77
CA ILE A 160 -22.55 8.64 -13.66
C ILE A 160 -23.22 8.63 -15.04
N GLU A 161 -23.59 7.45 -15.56
CA GLU A 161 -24.33 7.33 -16.82
C GLU A 161 -25.74 7.95 -16.74
N GLY A 162 -26.45 7.75 -15.63
CA GLY A 162 -27.77 8.34 -15.40
C GLY A 162 -27.75 9.88 -15.28
N GLU A 163 -26.73 10.44 -14.62
CA GLU A 163 -26.54 11.90 -14.52
C GLU A 163 -26.13 12.55 -15.84
N LYS A 164 -25.44 11.84 -16.74
CA LYS A 164 -25.11 12.35 -18.09
C LYS A 164 -26.27 12.25 -19.09
N SER A 165 -27.30 11.46 -18.77
CA SER A 165 -28.48 11.22 -19.59
C SER A 165 -29.68 12.11 -19.21
N SER A 166 -29.56 12.88 -18.13
CA SER A 166 -30.58 13.83 -17.66
C SER A 166 -30.15 15.27 -17.94
#